data_AF-A0A2S5WMD3-F1
#
_entry.id   AF-A0A2S5WMD3-F1
#
_cell.length_a   1.000
_cell.length_b   1.000
_cell.length_c   1.000
_cell.angle_alpha   90.00
_cell.angle_beta   90.00
_cell.angle_gamma   90.00
#
_symmetry.space_group_name_H-M   'P 1'
#
loop_
_entity.id
_entity.type
_entity.pdbx_description
1 polymer ?
#
loop_
_entity_poly.entity_id
_entity_poly.type
_entity_poly.pdbx_seq_one_letter_code
_entity_poly.pdbx_strand_id
1 'polypeptide(L)'
;MSVAPAEESPSISLATFRPSQRDVLARLVPTLLGVGLVAFLGYALATEAGRTQLDERGFVPLLLGWIAMLGLCILGAVAALAAERGVSTGLRSYTRQRVLPLALGHSILAAAGATFCSFWISGGAYNLLTVLTCTFVLTLLFTASVLVPAYLTGFARAEAARA
;
A
#
# COMPACT_ATOMS: atom_id res chain seq x y z
N MET A 1 -47.12 3.80 -0.58
CA MET A 1 -45.96 4.24 0.21
C MET A 1 -44.98 4.90 -0.75
N SER A 2 -44.89 6.24 -0.69
CA SER A 2 -43.99 7.03 -1.53
C SER A 2 -42.56 6.82 -1.02
N VAL A 3 -41.69 6.22 -1.83
CA VAL A 3 -40.25 6.16 -1.57
C VAL A 3 -39.74 7.57 -1.82
N ALA A 4 -39.51 8.34 -0.76
CA ALA A 4 -38.79 9.60 -0.86
C ALA A 4 -37.48 9.35 -1.66
N PRO A 5 -37.14 10.18 -2.65
CA PRO A 5 -35.90 10.00 -3.38
C PRO A 5 -34.78 10.05 -2.36
N ALA A 6 -33.99 8.98 -2.26
CA ALA A 6 -32.76 8.99 -1.50
C ALA A 6 -32.00 10.23 -1.95
N GLU A 7 -31.79 11.18 -1.03
CA GLU A 7 -31.02 12.40 -1.29
C GLU A 7 -29.81 11.98 -2.14
N GLU A 8 -29.76 12.46 -3.38
CA GLU A 8 -28.67 12.20 -4.31
C GLU A 8 -27.42 12.75 -3.65
N SER A 9 -26.73 11.88 -2.91
CA SER A 9 -25.51 12.23 -2.22
C SER A 9 -24.59 12.82 -3.27
N PRO A 10 -24.10 14.05 -3.10
CA PRO A 10 -23.44 14.79 -4.16
C PRO A 10 -22.28 13.96 -4.72
N SER A 11 -22.39 13.58 -5.98
CA SER A 11 -21.39 12.73 -6.62
C SER A 11 -20.24 13.63 -7.12
N ILE A 12 -19.02 13.35 -6.64
CA ILE A 12 -17.83 14.12 -6.99
C ILE A 12 -16.98 13.27 -7.93
N SER A 13 -16.46 13.89 -8.98
CA SER A 13 -15.57 13.23 -9.93
C SER A 13 -14.26 12.82 -9.26
N LEU A 14 -13.81 11.59 -9.54
CA LEU A 14 -12.54 11.06 -9.04
C LEU A 14 -11.36 11.99 -9.37
N ALA A 15 -11.35 12.62 -10.54
CA ALA A 15 -10.30 13.56 -10.93
C ALA A 15 -10.13 14.73 -9.95
N THR A 16 -11.21 15.15 -9.28
CA THR A 16 -11.22 16.33 -8.41
C THR A 16 -10.64 16.05 -7.02
N PHE A 17 -10.77 14.82 -6.51
CA PHE A 17 -10.34 14.47 -5.15
C PHE A 17 -9.23 13.42 -5.07
N ARG A 18 -8.82 12.83 -6.20
CA ARG A 18 -7.73 11.84 -6.22
C ARG A 18 -6.43 12.50 -5.73
N PRO A 19 -5.75 11.93 -4.73
CA PRO A 19 -4.51 12.50 -4.22
C PRO A 19 -3.41 12.45 -5.29
N SER A 20 -2.57 13.49 -5.35
CA SER A 20 -1.48 13.56 -6.30
C SER A 20 -0.52 12.38 -6.10
N GLN A 21 0.07 11.88 -7.20
CA GLN A 21 0.94 10.71 -7.12
C GLN A 21 2.18 11.01 -6.29
N ARG A 22 2.72 12.23 -6.43
CA ARG A 22 3.87 12.70 -5.68
C ARG A 22 3.60 12.74 -4.18
N ASP A 23 2.44 13.25 -3.75
CA ASP A 23 2.10 13.33 -2.32
C ASP A 23 1.90 11.95 -1.71
N VAL A 24 1.28 11.04 -2.46
CA VAL A 24 1.13 9.63 -2.04
C VAL A 24 2.49 8.98 -1.90
N LEU A 25 3.36 9.10 -2.91
CA LEU A 25 4.71 8.51 -2.90
C LEU A 25 5.56 9.05 -1.76
N ALA A 26 5.54 10.37 -1.53
CA ALA A 26 6.31 11.03 -0.48
C ALA A 26 5.96 10.55 0.93
N ARG A 27 4.76 10.00 1.13
CA ARG A 27 4.33 9.41 2.41
C ARG A 27 4.45 7.90 2.42
N LEU A 28 4.08 7.25 1.31
CA LEU A 28 4.03 5.80 1.19
C LEU A 28 5.43 5.17 1.28
N VAL A 29 6.40 5.69 0.51
CA VAL A 29 7.76 5.15 0.48
C VAL A 29 8.42 5.15 1.87
N PRO A 30 8.49 6.29 2.60
CA PRO A 30 9.10 6.27 3.93
C PRO A 30 8.31 5.41 4.94
N THR A 31 6.98 5.33 4.81
CA THR A 31 6.16 4.46 5.67
C THR A 31 6.51 3.00 5.46
N LEU A 32 6.55 2.54 4.21
CA LEU A 32 6.91 1.15 3.88
C LEU A 32 8.37 0.84 4.20
N LEU A 33 9.28 1.81 4.01
CA LEU A 33 10.68 1.67 4.45
C LEU A 33 10.78 1.50 5.97
N GLY A 34 10.13 2.37 6.74
CA GLY A 34 10.15 2.32 8.20
C GLY A 34 9.62 0.99 8.73
N VAL A 35 8.48 0.53 8.21
CA VAL A 35 7.88 -0.75 8.60
C VAL A 35 8.73 -1.93 8.16
N GLY A 36 9.31 -1.87 6.95
CA GLY A 36 10.21 -2.90 6.45
C GLY A 36 11.47 -3.03 7.30
N LEU A 37 12.01 -1.94 7.84
CA LEU A 37 13.14 -1.94 8.77
C LEU A 37 12.75 -2.47 10.16
N VAL A 38 11.56 -2.15 10.65
CA VAL A 38 11.05 -2.74 11.90
C VAL A 38 10.86 -4.25 11.72
N ALA A 39 10.34 -4.69 10.58
CA ALA A 39 10.18 -6.10 10.23
C ALA A 39 11.54 -6.82 10.14
N PHE A 40 12.58 -6.15 9.64
CA PHE A 40 13.95 -6.68 9.66
C PHE A 40 14.43 -6.98 11.07
N LEU A 41 14.29 -6.01 11.99
CA LEU A 41 14.72 -6.20 13.38
C LEU A 41 13.93 -7.32 14.06
N GLY A 42 12.62 -7.38 13.83
CA GLY A 42 11.78 -8.47 14.30
C GLY A 42 12.23 -9.83 13.75
N TYR A 43 12.53 -9.91 12.46
CA TYR A 43 13.04 -11.13 11.84
C TYR A 43 14.40 -11.54 12.42
N ALA A 44 15.37 -10.63 12.38
CA ALA A 44 16.76 -10.89 12.76
C ALA A 44 16.91 -11.25 14.26
N LEU A 45 16.11 -10.64 15.13
CA LEU A 45 16.26 -10.80 16.58
C LEU A 45 15.26 -11.78 17.20
N ALA A 46 14.02 -11.86 16.68
CA ALA A 46 12.95 -12.64 17.29
C ALA A 46 12.75 -14.02 16.66
N THR A 47 13.35 -14.30 15.50
CA THR A 47 13.23 -15.61 14.83
C THR A 47 14.52 -16.41 14.92
N GLU A 48 14.41 -17.75 15.03
CA GLU A 48 15.57 -18.64 14.98
C GLU A 48 16.31 -18.51 13.64
N ALA A 49 15.57 -18.54 12.53
CA ALA A 49 16.16 -18.39 11.19
C ALA A 49 16.91 -17.07 11.02
N GLY A 50 16.36 -15.96 11.53
CA GLY A 50 17.01 -14.65 11.48
C GLY A 50 18.27 -14.58 12.34
N ARG A 51 18.25 -15.17 13.54
CA ARG A 51 19.44 -15.24 14.41
C ARG A 51 20.54 -16.09 13.78
N THR A 52 20.21 -17.25 13.24
CA THR A 52 21.18 -18.10 12.52
C THR A 52 21.79 -17.36 11.32
N GLN A 53 20.98 -16.68 10.50
CA GLN A 53 21.51 -15.91 9.38
C GLN A 53 22.37 -14.72 9.83
N LEU A 54 22.04 -14.11 10.97
CA LEU A 54 22.82 -13.04 11.56
C LEU A 54 24.19 -13.53 12.02
N ASP A 55 24.25 -14.72 12.63
CA ASP A 55 25.51 -15.35 13.07
C ASP A 55 26.36 -15.81 11.89
N GLU A 56 25.76 -16.34 10.83
CA GLU A 56 26.47 -16.86 9.64
C GLU A 56 27.00 -15.75 8.71
N ARG A 57 26.17 -14.75 8.42
CA ARG A 57 26.47 -13.71 7.41
C ARG A 57 26.93 -12.40 8.01
N GLY A 58 26.69 -12.19 9.31
CA GLY A 58 26.86 -10.90 9.97
C GLY A 58 25.75 -9.91 9.63
N PHE A 59 25.69 -8.83 10.43
CA PHE A 59 24.63 -7.82 10.35
C PHE A 59 24.59 -7.06 9.03
N VAL A 60 25.76 -6.57 8.56
CA VAL A 60 25.82 -5.66 7.40
C VAL A 60 25.37 -6.34 6.09
N PRO A 61 25.87 -7.54 5.73
CA PRO A 61 25.42 -8.21 4.52
C PRO A 61 23.93 -8.57 4.56
N LEU A 62 23.43 -8.99 5.74
CA LEU A 62 22.02 -9.29 5.93
C LEU A 62 21.14 -8.06 5.75
N LEU A 63 21.54 -6.92 6.33
CA LEU A 63 20.83 -5.64 6.19
C LEU A 63 20.80 -5.16 4.73
N LEU A 64 21.92 -5.25 4.02
CA LEU A 64 21.98 -4.83 2.60
C LEU A 64 21.06 -5.69 1.72
N GLY A 65 21.07 -7.01 1.92
CA GLY A 65 20.15 -7.91 1.22
C GLY A 65 18.68 -7.59 1.54
N TRP A 66 18.39 -7.27 2.81
CA TRP A 66 17.05 -6.87 3.22
C TRP A 66 16.61 -5.56 2.57
N ILE A 67 17.46 -4.54 2.54
CA ILE A 67 17.16 -3.24 1.91
C ILE A 67 16.91 -3.42 0.41
N ALA A 68 17.70 -4.26 -0.28
CA ALA A 68 17.49 -4.55 -1.70
C ALA A 68 16.13 -5.22 -1.94
N MET A 69 15.77 -6.22 -1.14
CA MET A 69 14.46 -6.87 -1.20
C MET A 69 13.32 -5.88 -0.92
N LEU A 70 13.46 -5.07 0.14
CA LEU A 70 12.48 -4.06 0.53
C LEU A 70 12.29 -3.03 -0.58
N GLY A 71 13.37 -2.56 -1.20
CA GLY A 71 13.33 -1.65 -2.34
C GLY A 71 12.52 -2.22 -3.51
N LEU A 72 12.74 -3.49 -3.86
CA LEU A 72 11.98 -4.16 -4.91
C LEU A 72 10.49 -4.32 -4.56
N CYS A 73 10.16 -4.68 -3.32
CA CYS A 73 8.78 -4.74 -2.85
C CYS A 73 8.07 -3.38 -2.96
N ILE A 74 8.76 -2.30 -2.55
CA ILE A 74 8.23 -0.93 -2.66
C ILE A 74 8.04 -0.53 -4.12
N LEU A 75 9.01 -0.84 -4.99
CA LEU A 75 8.87 -0.60 -6.43
C LEU A 75 7.67 -1.36 -7.01
N GLY A 76 7.44 -2.61 -6.59
CA GLY A 76 6.26 -3.40 -6.96
C GLY A 76 4.94 -2.74 -6.54
N ALA A 77 4.85 -2.28 -5.29
CA ALA A 77 3.68 -1.56 -4.79
C ALA A 77 3.42 -0.25 -5.57
N VAL A 78 4.49 0.51 -5.82
CA VAL A 78 4.41 1.78 -6.56
C VAL A 78 4.02 1.55 -8.02
N ALA A 79 4.60 0.56 -8.68
CA ALA A 79 4.30 0.21 -10.06
C ALA A 79 2.84 -0.23 -10.21
N ALA A 80 2.33 -1.04 -9.27
CA ALA A 80 0.93 -1.48 -9.26
C ALA A 80 -0.03 -0.29 -9.12
N LEU A 81 0.28 0.67 -8.24
CA LEU A 81 -0.48 1.91 -8.11
C LEU A 81 -0.41 2.76 -9.38
N ALA A 82 0.77 2.90 -9.99
CA ALA A 82 0.96 3.67 -11.22
C ALA A 82 0.19 3.07 -12.40
N ALA A 83 0.19 1.75 -12.54
CA ALA A 83 -0.56 1.04 -13.58
C ALA A 83 -2.07 1.31 -13.47
N GLU A 84 -2.62 1.26 -12.25
CA GLU A 84 -4.04 1.56 -12.01
C GLU A 84 -4.38 3.03 -12.28
N ARG A 85 -3.44 3.95 -12.04
CA ARG A 85 -3.60 5.36 -12.45
C ARG A 85 -3.64 5.54 -13.96
N GLY A 86 -2.85 4.78 -14.71
CA GLY A 86 -2.83 4.83 -16.18
C GLY A 86 -4.12 4.31 -16.82
N VAL A 87 -4.80 3.36 -16.18
CA VAL A 87 -6.02 2.74 -16.70
C VAL A 87 -7.30 3.48 -16.26
N SER A 88 -7.31 4.06 -15.05
CA SER A 88 -8.48 4.75 -14.50
C SER A 88 -8.59 6.17 -15.04
N THR A 89 -9.38 6.36 -16.11
CA THR A 89 -9.81 7.68 -16.56
C THR A 89 -10.69 8.30 -15.47
N GLY A 90 -10.31 9.47 -14.94
CA GLY A 90 -10.93 10.13 -13.78
C GLY A 90 -12.38 10.61 -13.97
N LEU A 91 -13.13 10.02 -14.91
CA LEU A 91 -14.50 10.35 -15.29
C LEU A 91 -15.57 9.74 -14.38
N ARG A 92 -15.18 8.84 -13.47
CA ARG A 92 -16.12 8.15 -12.59
C ARG A 92 -16.44 8.99 -11.36
N SER A 93 -17.72 9.24 -11.12
CA SER A 93 -18.21 9.98 -9.95
C SER A 93 -18.40 9.05 -8.75
N TYR A 94 -18.04 9.52 -7.56
CA TYR A 94 -18.12 8.77 -6.31
C TYR A 94 -18.93 9.54 -5.27
N THR A 95 -19.67 8.78 -4.46
CA THR A 95 -20.31 9.26 -3.22
C THR A 95 -19.40 8.97 -2.03
N ARG A 96 -19.62 9.66 -0.91
CA ARG A 96 -18.82 9.53 0.32
C ARG A 96 -18.64 8.07 0.78
N GLN A 97 -19.68 7.26 0.69
CA GLN A 97 -19.66 5.82 1.06
C GLN A 97 -18.75 4.98 0.16
N ARG A 98 -18.51 5.39 -1.10
CA ARG A 98 -17.72 4.65 -2.08
C ARG A 98 -16.24 5.05 -2.11
N VAL A 99 -15.84 6.09 -1.39
CA VAL A 99 -14.44 6.55 -1.32
C VAL A 99 -13.56 5.59 -0.53
N LEU A 100 -14.08 5.05 0.58
CA LEU A 100 -13.36 4.09 1.42
C LEU A 100 -13.01 2.78 0.68
N PRO A 101 -13.97 2.06 0.05
CA PRO A 101 -13.65 0.84 -0.68
C PRO A 101 -12.71 1.10 -1.87
N LEU A 102 -12.74 2.28 -2.48
CA LEU A 102 -11.78 2.66 -3.52
C LEU A 102 -10.34 2.73 -2.97
N ALA A 103 -10.14 3.45 -1.87
CA ALA A 103 -8.83 3.56 -1.24
C ALA A 103 -8.29 2.20 -0.76
N LEU A 104 -9.16 1.33 -0.24
CA LEU A 104 -8.82 -0.04 0.12
C LEU A 104 -8.45 -0.88 -1.11
N GLY A 105 -9.19 -0.75 -2.22
CA GLY A 105 -8.87 -1.43 -3.47
C GLY A 105 -7.47 -1.10 -3.99
N HIS A 106 -7.07 0.17 -3.93
CA HIS A 106 -5.72 0.60 -4.31
C HIS A 106 -4.65 0.05 -3.35
N SER A 107 -4.98 -0.04 -2.07
CA SER A 107 -4.08 -0.61 -1.06
C SER A 107 -3.87 -2.12 -1.26
N ILE A 108 -4.93 -2.86 -1.61
CA ILE A 108 -4.86 -4.28 -1.98
C ILE A 108 -4.02 -4.47 -3.23
N LEU A 109 -4.20 -3.63 -4.25
CA LEU A 109 -3.42 -3.72 -5.48
C LEU A 109 -1.92 -3.45 -5.22
N ALA A 110 -1.60 -2.44 -4.40
CA ALA A 110 -0.23 -2.16 -3.98
C ALA A 110 0.38 -3.36 -3.22
N ALA A 111 -0.38 -3.95 -2.29
CA ALA A 111 0.04 -5.13 -1.55
C ALA A 111 0.27 -6.33 -2.47
N ALA A 112 -0.58 -6.55 -3.47
CA ALA A 112 -0.40 -7.59 -4.47
C ALA A 112 0.88 -7.38 -5.28
N GLY A 113 1.17 -6.14 -5.71
CA GLY A 113 2.41 -5.79 -6.39
C GLY A 113 3.67 -6.08 -5.57
N ALA A 114 3.69 -5.66 -4.29
CA ALA A 114 4.79 -5.97 -3.39
C ALA A 114 4.95 -7.48 -3.14
N THR A 115 3.83 -8.20 -2.98
CA THR A 115 3.83 -9.65 -2.74
C THR A 115 4.36 -10.41 -3.95
N PHE A 116 4.03 -9.98 -5.16
CA PHE A 116 4.58 -10.56 -6.39
C PHE A 116 6.10 -10.38 -6.48
N CYS A 117 6.61 -9.17 -6.20
CA CYS A 117 8.05 -8.93 -6.14
C CYS A 117 8.73 -9.76 -5.05
N SER A 118 8.12 -9.87 -3.87
CA SER A 118 8.62 -10.72 -2.80
C SER A 118 8.68 -12.20 -3.22
N PHE A 119 7.62 -12.73 -3.85
CA PHE A 119 7.61 -14.09 -4.40
C PHE A 119 8.77 -14.34 -5.38
N TRP A 120 8.96 -13.42 -6.32
CA TRP A 120 10.01 -13.51 -7.32
C TRP A 120 11.41 -13.61 -6.72
N ILE A 121 11.68 -12.79 -5.69
CA ILE A 121 13.00 -12.75 -5.02
C ILE A 121 13.19 -13.93 -4.07
N SER A 122 12.10 -14.42 -3.46
CA SER A 122 12.15 -15.47 -2.45
C SER A 122 12.57 -16.84 -3.00
N GLY A 123 12.50 -17.05 -4.32
CA GLY A 123 13.09 -18.22 -5.00
C GLY A 123 12.68 -19.59 -4.47
N GLY A 124 11.55 -19.71 -3.75
CA GLY A 124 11.15 -20.97 -3.08
C GLY A 124 11.65 -21.14 -1.65
N ALA A 125 11.78 -20.05 -0.87
CA ALA A 125 12.10 -20.11 0.56
C ALA A 125 11.27 -21.16 1.34
N TYR A 126 11.89 -21.79 2.35
CA TYR A 126 11.30 -22.86 3.17
C TYR A 126 9.94 -22.50 3.82
N ASN A 127 9.64 -21.20 4.00
CA ASN A 127 8.37 -20.69 4.50
C ASN A 127 7.77 -19.60 3.60
N LEU A 128 7.73 -19.88 2.29
CA LEU A 128 7.21 -18.95 1.28
C LEU A 128 5.85 -18.35 1.66
N LEU A 129 4.91 -19.17 2.14
CA LEU A 129 3.57 -18.71 2.50
C LEU A 129 3.58 -17.66 3.62
N THR A 130 4.43 -17.82 4.63
CA THR A 130 4.58 -16.84 5.72
C THR A 130 5.15 -15.54 5.19
N VAL A 131 6.20 -15.59 4.35
CA VAL A 131 6.83 -14.40 3.77
C VAL A 131 5.86 -13.63 2.89
N LEU A 132 5.08 -14.32 2.05
CA LEU A 132 4.07 -13.70 1.20
C LEU A 132 2.94 -13.10 2.02
N THR A 133 2.46 -13.82 3.04
CA THR A 133 1.38 -13.33 3.91
C THR A 133 1.81 -12.10 4.70
N CYS A 134 3.00 -12.12 5.30
CA CYS A 134 3.53 -10.97 6.03
C CYS A 134 3.76 -9.78 5.11
N THR A 135 4.34 -9.99 3.92
CA THR A 135 4.52 -8.94 2.92
C THR A 135 3.20 -8.32 2.51
N PHE A 136 2.20 -9.15 2.20
CA PHE A 136 0.88 -8.69 1.81
C PHE A 136 0.20 -7.90 2.92
N VAL A 137 0.13 -8.45 4.13
CA VAL A 137 -0.58 -7.83 5.27
C VAL A 137 0.07 -6.51 5.66
N LEU A 138 1.40 -6.48 5.81
CA LEU A 138 2.10 -5.25 6.16
C LEU A 138 1.94 -4.20 5.05
N THR A 139 2.15 -4.57 3.79
CA THR A 139 1.99 -3.61 2.69
C THR A 139 0.57 -3.10 2.61
N LEU A 140 -0.44 -3.96 2.77
CA LEU A 140 -1.85 -3.58 2.75
C LEU A 140 -2.18 -2.58 3.86
N LEU A 141 -1.87 -2.91 5.11
CA LEU A 141 -2.21 -2.09 6.27
C LEU A 141 -1.55 -0.71 6.21
N PHE A 142 -0.26 -0.68 5.87
CA PHE A 142 0.51 0.57 5.83
C PHE A 142 0.29 1.38 4.55
N THR A 143 -0.11 0.75 3.44
CA THR A 143 -0.61 1.50 2.29
C THR A 143 -1.98 2.08 2.58
N ALA A 144 -2.87 1.33 3.22
CA ALA A 144 -4.20 1.79 3.61
C ALA A 144 -4.13 2.97 4.60
N SER A 145 -3.21 2.93 5.57
CA SER A 145 -3.02 4.04 6.52
C SER A 145 -2.56 5.34 5.85
N VAL A 146 -1.92 5.27 4.68
CA VAL A 146 -1.52 6.44 3.88
C VAL A 146 -2.63 6.86 2.91
N LEU A 147 -3.23 5.91 2.19
CA LEU A 147 -4.20 6.19 1.13
C LEU A 147 -5.56 6.61 1.69
N VAL A 148 -6.09 5.91 2.70
CA VAL A 148 -7.44 6.18 3.22
C VAL A 148 -7.58 7.63 3.69
N PRO A 149 -6.67 8.18 4.54
CA PRO A 149 -6.76 9.58 4.93
C PRO A 149 -6.60 10.54 3.75
N ALA A 150 -5.72 10.24 2.79
CA ALA A 150 -5.51 11.08 1.62
C ALA A 150 -6.75 11.18 0.73
N TYR A 151 -7.45 10.07 0.52
CA TYR A 151 -8.70 10.03 -0.24
C TYR A 151 -9.86 10.73 0.50
N LEU A 152 -9.99 10.51 1.81
CA LEU A 152 -11.05 11.15 2.60
C LEU A 152 -10.86 12.66 2.71
N THR A 153 -9.63 13.13 2.92
CA THR A 153 -9.34 14.57 2.99
C THR A 153 -9.47 15.25 1.63
N GLY A 154 -9.06 14.59 0.54
CA GLY A 154 -9.30 15.08 -0.81
C GLY A 154 -10.79 15.24 -1.11
N PHE A 155 -11.59 14.24 -0.72
CA PHE A 155 -13.04 14.26 -0.93
C PHE A 155 -13.72 15.37 -0.13
N ALA A 156 -13.38 15.51 1.15
CA ALA A 156 -13.92 16.58 2.00
C ALA A 156 -13.60 17.99 1.47
N ARG A 157 -12.40 18.21 0.91
CA ARG A 157 -12.04 19.48 0.26
C ARG A 157 -12.86 19.73 -1.00
N ALA A 158 -13.11 18.69 -1.80
CA ALA A 158 -13.92 18.80 -3.00
C ALA A 158 -15.42 19.02 -2.69
N GLU A 159 -15.93 18.47 -1.58
CA GLU A 159 -17.26 18.78 -1.05
C GLU A 159 -17.33 20.25 -0.62
N ALA A 160 -16.35 20.74 0.16
CA ALA A 160 -16.33 22.12 0.64
C ALA A 160 -16.23 23.17 -0.48
N ALA A 161 -15.54 22.86 -1.58
CA ALA A 161 -15.41 23.77 -2.72
C ALA A 161 -16.68 23.88 -3.60
N ARG A 162 -17.68 23.02 -3.36
CA ARG A 162 -18.99 23.06 -4.05
C ARG A 162 -20.08 23.77 -3.24
N ALA A 163 -19.90 23.92 -1.94
CA ALA A 163 -20.82 24.59 -1.02
C ALA A 163 -20.59 26.11 -1.03
#